data_AF-A0A929B617-F1
#
_entry.id   AF-A0A929B617-F1
#
_cell.length_a   1.000
_cell.length_b   1.000
_cell.length_c   1.000
_cell.angle_alpha   90.00
_cell.angle_beta   90.00
_cell.angle_gamma   90.00
#
_symmetry.space_group_name_H-M   'P 1'
#
loop_
_entity.id
_entity.type
_entity.pdbx_description
1 polymer ?
#
loop_
_entity_poly.entity_id
_entity_poly.type
_entity_poly.pdbx_seq_one_letter_code
_entity_poly.pdbx_strand_id
1 'polypeptide(L)'
;MALVDRLVAVDHLAREPHPDDRRRIALQATEHARGEVAAALAPIVEDFARITECLDEQQAATVLDFLRDATAVLHEYAAGSRDGQQSRSVTGGRRSAPGSPRGTWGR
;
A
#
# COMPACT_ATOMS: atom_id res chain seq x y z
N MET A 1 0.21 0.78 19.59
CA MET A 1 -0.24 -0.26 18.64
C MET A 1 -1.75 -0.28 18.73
N ALA A 2 -2.51 0.17 17.71
CA ALA A 2 -3.95 0.38 17.91
C ALA A 2 -4.86 0.22 16.67
N LEU A 3 -4.33 0.18 15.44
CA LEU A 3 -5.17 0.03 14.25
C LEU A 3 -5.43 -1.45 13.91
N VAL A 4 -4.37 -2.26 13.86
CA VAL A 4 -4.49 -3.68 13.50
C VAL A 4 -5.34 -4.44 14.51
N ASP A 5 -5.14 -4.20 15.81
CA ASP A 5 -5.95 -4.86 16.84
C ASP A 5 -7.44 -4.48 16.73
N ARG A 6 -7.74 -3.24 16.34
CA ARG A 6 -9.11 -2.79 16.10
C ARG A 6 -9.73 -3.49 14.88
N LEU A 7 -8.99 -3.58 13.78
CA LEU A 7 -9.43 -4.27 12.57
C LEU A 7 -9.64 -5.77 12.81
N VAL A 8 -8.82 -6.40 13.67
CA VAL A 8 -9.05 -7.78 14.10
C VAL A 8 -10.28 -7.89 15.00
N ALA A 9 -10.48 -6.94 15.92
CA ALA A 9 -11.62 -6.95 16.84
C ALA A 9 -12.98 -6.76 16.15
N VAL A 10 -13.02 -6.04 15.02
CA VAL A 10 -14.23 -5.90 14.19
C VAL A 10 -14.33 -6.95 13.09
N ASP A 11 -13.56 -8.05 13.19
CA ASP A 11 -13.54 -9.14 12.21
C ASP A 11 -13.26 -8.67 10.78
N HIS A 12 -12.45 -7.62 10.59
CA HIS A 12 -12.03 -7.14 9.27
C HIS A 12 -10.69 -7.74 8.83
N LEU A 13 -9.85 -8.14 9.79
CA LEU A 13 -8.56 -8.80 9.55
C LEU A 13 -8.41 -10.03 10.44
N ALA A 14 -7.87 -11.11 9.89
CA ALA A 14 -7.41 -12.27 10.64
C ALA A 14 -5.87 -12.33 10.66
N ARG A 15 -5.32 -12.80 11.78
CA ARG A 15 -3.88 -13.07 11.93
C ARG A 15 -3.62 -14.55 11.68
N GLU A 16 -2.79 -14.85 10.71
CA GLU A 16 -2.35 -16.21 10.42
C GLU A 16 -0.84 -16.35 10.60
N PRO A 17 -0.34 -17.47 11.12
CA PRO A 17 1.10 -17.75 11.15
C PRO A 17 1.66 -17.74 9.72
N HIS A 18 2.80 -17.07 9.51
CA HIS A 18 3.45 -17.12 8.20
C HIS A 18 3.99 -18.53 7.94
N PRO A 19 3.70 -19.15 6.77
CA PRO A 19 4.04 -20.56 6.50
C PRO A 19 5.55 -20.84 6.59
N ASP A 20 6.38 -19.90 6.14
CA ASP A 20 7.84 -20.09 6.06
C ASP A 20 8.64 -19.44 7.20
N ASP A 21 8.03 -18.58 8.03
CA ASP A 21 8.74 -17.83 9.05
C ASP A 21 7.89 -17.71 10.32
N ARG A 22 8.21 -18.52 11.33
CA ARG A 22 7.52 -18.55 12.64
C ARG A 22 7.61 -17.24 13.41
N ARG A 23 8.46 -16.29 12.98
CA ARG A 23 8.57 -14.95 13.59
C ARG A 23 7.64 -13.92 12.94
N ARG A 24 6.93 -14.26 11.86
CA ARG A 24 6.05 -13.35 11.10
C ARG A 24 4.59 -13.77 11.23
N ILE A 25 3.71 -12.76 11.18
CA ILE A 25 2.26 -12.92 11.16
C ILE A 25 1.76 -12.31 9.84
N ALA A 26 1.02 -13.10 9.06
CA ALA A 26 0.30 -12.62 7.89
C ALA A 26 -1.07 -12.05 8.34
N LEU A 27 -1.47 -10.92 7.75
CA LEU A 27 -2.79 -10.34 7.94
C LEU A 27 -3.62 -10.63 6.70
N GLN A 28 -4.75 -11.30 6.87
CA GLN A 28 -5.68 -11.60 5.79
C GLN A 28 -6.99 -10.84 6.02
N ALA A 29 -7.56 -10.26 4.97
CA ALA A 29 -8.94 -9.79 5.03
C ALA A 29 -9.87 -10.98 5.25
N THR A 30 -10.78 -10.86 6.21
CA THR A 30 -11.80 -11.89 6.47
C THR A 30 -12.85 -11.86 5.37
N GLU A 31 -13.66 -12.90 5.29
CA GLU A 31 -14.80 -12.93 4.37
C GLU A 31 -15.86 -11.87 4.75
N HIS A 32 -16.04 -11.62 6.05
CA HIS A 32 -16.91 -10.56 6.54
C HIS A 32 -16.48 -9.18 6.03
N ALA A 33 -15.19 -8.85 6.15
CA ALA A 33 -14.65 -7.58 5.63
C ALA A 33 -14.83 -7.45 4.11
N ARG A 34 -14.60 -8.54 3.36
CA ARG A 34 -14.81 -8.56 1.91
C ARG A 34 -16.27 -8.28 1.57
N GLY A 35 -17.20 -8.91 2.28
CA GLY A 35 -18.64 -8.70 2.14
C GLY A 35 -19.07 -7.26 2.43
N GLU A 36 -18.58 -6.66 3.52
CA GLU A 36 -18.89 -5.27 3.86
C GLU A 36 -18.35 -4.28 2.82
N VAL A 37 -17.11 -4.47 2.36
CA VAL A 37 -16.52 -3.63 1.30
C VAL A 37 -17.28 -3.80 -0.01
N ALA A 38 -17.62 -5.04 -0.38
CA ALA A 38 -18.40 -5.31 -1.59
C ALA A 38 -19.78 -4.65 -1.51
N ALA A 39 -20.46 -4.74 -0.37
CA ALA A 39 -21.77 -4.09 -0.16
C ALA A 39 -21.65 -2.56 -0.21
N ALA A 40 -20.63 -1.98 0.40
CA ALA A 40 -20.39 -0.54 0.38
C ALA A 40 -20.08 -0.02 -1.03
N LEU A 41 -19.38 -0.81 -1.85
CA LEU A 41 -19.02 -0.45 -3.23
C LEU A 41 -20.08 -0.87 -4.26
N ALA A 42 -21.07 -1.68 -3.89
CA ALA A 42 -22.10 -2.15 -4.82
C ALA A 42 -22.79 -1.01 -5.61
N PRO A 43 -23.18 0.13 -4.99
CA PRO A 43 -23.85 1.20 -5.72
C PRO A 43 -22.97 1.83 -6.82
N ILE A 44 -21.69 2.06 -6.53
CA ILE A 44 -20.78 2.64 -7.52
C ILE A 44 -20.46 1.63 -8.64
N VAL A 45 -20.36 0.34 -8.32
CA VAL A 45 -20.19 -0.72 -9.33
C VAL A 45 -21.41 -0.78 -10.25
N GLU A 46 -22.61 -0.64 -9.70
CA GLU A 46 -23.85 -0.59 -10.49
C GLU A 46 -23.92 0.65 -11.39
N ASP A 47 -23.50 1.82 -10.89
CA ASP A 47 -23.38 3.04 -11.70
C ASP A 47 -22.41 2.85 -12.87
N PHE A 48 -21.24 2.25 -12.62
CA PHE A 48 -20.27 1.94 -13.69
C PHE A 48 -20.81 0.92 -14.69
N ALA A 49 -21.53 -0.11 -14.24
CA ALA A 49 -22.15 -1.10 -15.12
C ALA A 49 -23.11 -0.41 -16.11
N ARG A 50 -23.97 0.49 -15.61
CA ARG A 50 -24.87 1.30 -16.45
C ARG A 50 -24.13 2.17 -17.48
N ILE A 51 -22.97 2.72 -17.13
CA ILE A 51 -22.15 3.49 -18.07
C ILE A 51 -21.61 2.58 -19.18
N THR A 52 -21.14 1.39 -18.82
CA THR A 52 -20.56 0.44 -19.79
C THR A 52 -21.60 -0.22 -20.68
N GLU A 53 -22.87 -0.32 -20.25
CA GLU A 53 -23.99 -0.81 -21.08
C GLU A 53 -24.19 0.03 -22.35
N CYS A 54 -23.77 1.29 -22.35
CA CYS A 54 -23.83 2.16 -23.52
C CYS A 54 -22.74 1.88 -24.56
N LEU A 55 -21.75 1.04 -24.24
CA LEU A 55 -20.63 0.73 -25.13
C LEU A 55 -20.93 -0.52 -25.95
N ASP A 56 -20.66 -0.46 -27.25
CA ASP A 56 -20.59 -1.68 -28.06
C ASP A 56 -19.32 -2.49 -27.76
N GLU A 57 -19.23 -3.73 -28.25
CA GLU A 57 -18.11 -4.63 -27.98
C GLU A 57 -16.75 -4.05 -28.40
N GLN A 58 -16.71 -3.33 -29.53
CA GLN A 58 -15.48 -2.75 -30.06
C GLN A 58 -15.04 -1.54 -29.24
N GLN A 59 -15.98 -0.69 -28.84
CA GLN A 59 -15.76 0.44 -27.95
C GLN A 59 -15.28 -0.03 -26.58
N ALA A 60 -15.94 -1.04 -26.00
CA ALA A 60 -15.54 -1.64 -24.73
C ALA A 60 -14.12 -2.20 -24.78
N ALA A 61 -13.77 -2.94 -25.85
CA ALA A 61 -12.41 -3.45 -26.04
C ALA A 61 -11.37 -2.33 -26.12
N THR A 62 -11.67 -1.27 -26.89
CA THR A 62 -10.77 -0.12 -27.06
C THR A 62 -10.53 0.61 -25.74
N VAL A 63 -11.60 0.86 -24.97
CA VAL A 63 -11.50 1.52 -23.66
C VAL A 63 -10.75 0.64 -22.66
N LEU A 64 -11.00 -0.68 -22.66
CA LEU A 64 -10.32 -1.62 -21.78
C LEU A 64 -8.81 -1.67 -22.05
N ASP A 65 -8.39 -1.73 -23.31
CA ASP A 65 -6.98 -1.75 -23.69
C ASP A 65 -6.29 -0.44 -23.28
N PHE A 66 -6.93 0.71 -23.52
CA PHE A 66 -6.42 2.00 -23.05
C PHE A 66 -6.25 2.03 -21.51
N LEU A 67 -7.24 1.57 -20.75
CA LEU A 67 -7.17 1.57 -19.28
C LEU A 67 -6.09 0.64 -18.76
N ARG A 68 -5.86 -0.51 -19.42
CA ARG A 68 -4.78 -1.44 -19.08
C ARG A 68 -3.41 -0.79 -19.27
N ASP A 69 -3.19 -0.18 -20.42
CA ASP A 69 -1.93 0.49 -20.74
C ASP A 69 -1.66 1.66 -19.77
N ALA A 70 -2.67 2.49 -19.52
CA ALA A 70 -2.56 3.59 -18.55
C ALA A 70 -2.24 3.08 -17.14
N THR A 71 -2.88 1.99 -16.72
CA THR A 71 -2.63 1.36 -15.42
C THR A 71 -1.21 0.82 -15.31
N ALA A 72 -0.70 0.16 -16.37
CA ALA A 72 0.67 -0.33 -16.43
C ALA A 72 1.69 0.81 -16.23
N VAL A 73 1.51 1.92 -16.96
CA VAL A 73 2.38 3.11 -16.83
C VAL A 73 2.33 3.69 -15.41
N LEU A 74 1.15 3.78 -14.79
CA LEU A 74 1.01 4.27 -13.41
C LEU A 74 1.71 3.35 -12.40
N HIS A 75 1.63 2.04 -12.58
CA HIS A 75 2.34 1.08 -11.74
C HIS A 75 3.85 1.20 -11.87
N GLU A 76 4.36 1.31 -13.09
CA GLU A 76 5.79 1.53 -13.35
C GLU A 76 6.28 2.82 -12.71
N TYR A 77 5.51 3.91 -12.85
CA TYR A 77 5.82 5.19 -12.20
C TYR A 77 5.85 5.07 -10.67
N ALA A 78 4.86 4.40 -10.08
CA ALA A 78 4.79 4.21 -8.62
C ALA A 78 5.94 3.33 -8.10
N ALA A 79 6.38 2.34 -8.87
CA ALA A 79 7.54 1.50 -8.56
C ALA A 79 8.86 2.31 -8.66
N GLY A 80 9.08 3.01 -9.77
CA GLY A 80 10.29 3.81 -9.98
C GLY A 80 10.43 5.00 -8.99
N SER A 81 9.30 5.58 -8.56
CA SER A 81 9.28 6.62 -7.52
C SER A 81 9.76 6.11 -6.16
N ARG A 82 9.50 4.83 -5.83
CA ARG A 82 10.01 4.20 -4.61
C ARG A 82 11.52 3.97 -4.67
N ASP A 83 12.07 3.68 -5.85
CA ASP A 83 13.52 3.45 -6.01
C ASP A 83 14.33 4.75 -5.90
N GLY A 84 13.78 5.86 -6.40
CA GLY A 84 14.35 7.21 -6.21
C GLY A 84 14.31 7.70 -4.75
N GLN A 85 13.26 7.36 -4.00
CA GLN A 85 13.14 7.68 -2.56
C GLN A 85 14.13 6.87 -1.70
N GLN A 86 14.31 5.57 -2.02
CA GLN A 86 15.25 4.69 -1.32
C GLN A 86 16.70 5.14 -1.49
N SER A 87 17.09 5.55 -2.71
CA SER A 87 18.45 6.01 -3.03
C SER A 87 18.84 7.32 -2.31
N ARG A 88 17.89 8.24 -2.06
CA ARG A 88 18.17 9.48 -1.30
C ARG A 88 18.34 9.26 0.20
N SER A 89 17.85 8.14 0.74
CA SER A 89 17.92 7.84 2.18
C SER A 89 19.25 7.23 2.64
N VAL A 90 20.04 6.67 1.72
CA VAL A 90 21.31 5.98 2.05
C VAL A 90 22.50 6.93 2.25
N THR A 91 22.47 8.15 1.69
CA THR A 91 23.62 9.09 1.74
C THR A 91 23.57 10.09 2.92
N GLY A 92 22.62 9.96 3.86
CA GLY A 92 22.46 10.89 4.99
C GLY A 92 23.22 10.54 6.28
N GLY A 93 23.93 9.41 6.32
CA GLY A 93 24.51 8.85 7.55
C GLY A 93 26.03 8.83 7.59
N ARG A 94 26.67 9.99 7.78
CA ARG A 94 27.97 10.15 8.49
C ARG A 94 28.39 11.63 8.53
N ARG A 95 28.03 12.31 9.61
CA ARG A 95 28.75 13.51 10.06
C ARG A 95 29.28 13.21 11.47
N SER A 96 30.52 12.72 11.53
CA SER A 96 31.25 12.54 12.78
C SER A 96 31.47 13.91 13.41
N ALA A 97 31.02 14.08 14.65
CA ALA A 97 31.37 15.22 15.49
C ALA A 97 32.82 15.07 15.98
N PRO A 98 33.66 16.12 15.98
CA PRO A 98 34.95 16.07 16.67
C PRO A 98 34.69 16.14 18.18
N GLY A 99 35.21 15.14 18.90
CA GLY A 99 35.17 15.06 20.35
C GLY A 99 35.91 16.22 21.01
N SER A 100 35.26 16.84 21.98
CA SER A 100 35.87 17.81 22.90
C SER A 100 36.06 17.12 24.26
N PRO A 101 37.29 17.07 24.81
CA PRO A 101 37.47 16.75 26.22
C PRO A 101 37.55 18.03 27.05
N ARG A 102 36.76 18.03 28.13
CA ARG A 102 36.66 19.07 29.15
C ARG A 102 37.90 19.09 30.06
N GLY A 103 38.30 20.32 30.45
CA GLY A 103 38.62 20.65 31.84
C GLY A 103 40.10 20.81 32.23
N THR A 104 40.48 22.03 32.64
CA THR A 104 41.23 22.29 33.89
C THR A 104 41.00 23.76 34.29
N TRP A 105 40.34 23.99 35.43
CA TRP A 105 40.37 25.26 36.16
C TRP A 105 41.45 25.15 37.25
N GLY A 106 42.29 26.17 37.38
CA GLY A 106 43.21 26.29 38.52
C GLY A 106 44.38 27.23 38.28
N ARG A 107 44.24 28.49 38.70
CA ARG A 107 45.25 29.20 39.49
C ARG A 107 44.62 30.42 40.18
#